data_AF-A0A5E6SPW0-F1
#
_entry.id   AF-A0A5E6SPW0-F1
#
_cell.length_a   1.000
_cell.length_b   1.000
_cell.length_c   1.000
_cell.angle_alpha   90.00
_cell.angle_beta   90.00
_cell.angle_gamma   90.00
#
_symmetry.space_group_name_H-M   'P 1'
#
loop_
_entity.id
_entity.type
_entity.pdbx_description
1 polymer ?
#
loop_
_entity_poly.entity_id
_entity_poly.type
_entity_poly.pdbx_seq_one_letter_code
_entity_poly.pdbx_strand_id
1 'polypeptide(L)'
;MRRLIAVLLFVLSLSATADQHLFYQPLERDAQVSQAQWRTLWKASVAQGGKTLIVQWSAYGDSDFGGAQGWLANSLRLAHEQGLQLVLGLYMDAAYSQRIDELDGIGLMAYWQTQLDNSLAQQRKVREQWQLPVSGWYLPMTLDDGHFHSADRRQALYTQLQAFNRRLDAPLHISAFSTGRLSPAVNARWLEQLASLKLQVWWQDGAGSTRLAPLVRQGYLDALPDSIGIVPAGSPLVPR
;
A
#
# COMPACT_ATOMS: atom_id res chain seq x y z
N MET A 1 -31.32 16.09 23.56
CA MET A 1 -31.54 14.68 23.16
C MET A 1 -30.18 14.04 22.87
N ARG A 2 -29.72 13.19 23.78
CA ARG A 2 -28.47 12.42 23.67
C ARG A 2 -28.59 11.45 22.49
N ARG A 3 -27.78 11.57 21.45
CA ARG A 3 -27.60 10.51 20.44
C ARG A 3 -26.33 9.75 20.80
N LEU A 4 -26.54 8.58 21.39
CA LEU A 4 -25.53 7.58 21.69
C LEU A 4 -24.85 7.13 20.39
N ILE A 5 -23.54 7.33 20.29
CA ILE A 5 -22.70 6.70 19.26
C ILE A 5 -22.48 5.26 19.75
N ALA A 6 -23.16 4.32 19.11
CA ALA A 6 -22.98 2.90 19.39
C ALA A 6 -21.68 2.42 18.75
N VAL A 7 -20.68 2.12 19.57
CA VAL A 7 -19.48 1.38 19.19
C VAL A 7 -19.87 -0.09 19.13
N LEU A 8 -20.18 -0.59 17.94
CA LEU A 8 -20.38 -2.02 17.70
C LEU A 8 -19.03 -2.69 17.45
N LEU A 9 -18.42 -3.17 18.53
CA LEU A 9 -17.33 -4.15 18.50
C LEU A 9 -17.94 -5.51 18.15
N PHE A 10 -17.92 -5.89 16.88
CA PHE A 10 -18.17 -7.28 16.52
C PHE A 10 -16.93 -8.10 16.87
N VAL A 11 -17.05 -8.90 17.93
CA VAL A 11 -16.12 -9.98 18.26
C VAL A 11 -16.35 -11.07 17.22
N LEU A 12 -15.57 -11.03 16.14
CA LEU A 12 -15.32 -12.20 15.31
C LEU A 12 -13.99 -12.78 15.79
N SER A 13 -14.08 -13.95 16.41
CA SER A 13 -12.95 -14.84 16.68
C SER A 13 -12.29 -15.20 15.36
N LEU A 14 -11.34 -14.38 14.93
CA LEU A 14 -10.47 -14.62 13.78
C LEU A 14 -9.16 -15.20 14.29
N SER A 15 -8.71 -16.23 13.59
CA SER A 15 -7.56 -17.09 13.87
C SER A 15 -6.33 -16.33 14.37
N ALA A 16 -5.60 -16.96 15.30
CA ALA A 16 -4.53 -16.42 16.13
C ALA A 16 -3.21 -16.04 15.40
N THR A 17 -3.30 -15.40 14.24
CA THR A 17 -2.25 -14.56 13.65
C THR A 17 -2.95 -13.40 12.92
N ALA A 18 -3.44 -12.41 13.68
CA ALA A 18 -3.81 -11.14 13.06
C ALA A 18 -2.59 -10.64 12.27
N ASP A 19 -2.78 -10.28 11.00
CA ASP A 19 -1.73 -9.65 10.22
C ASP A 19 -1.26 -8.42 11.00
N GLN A 20 0.02 -8.40 11.33
CA GLN A 20 0.61 -7.35 12.15
C GLN A 20 0.73 -6.03 11.37
N HIS A 21 0.41 -6.06 10.06
CA HIS A 21 0.38 -4.92 9.17
C HIS A 21 -1.05 -4.40 8.98
N LEU A 22 -1.21 -3.10 9.16
CA LEU A 22 -2.46 -2.37 9.00
C LEU A 22 -2.34 -1.50 7.75
N PHE A 23 -3.23 -1.67 6.77
CA PHE A 23 -3.24 -0.82 5.57
C PHE A 23 -4.21 0.36 5.72
N TYR A 24 -3.68 1.58 5.70
CA TYR A 24 -4.46 2.81 5.78
C TYR A 24 -4.46 3.54 4.44
N GLN A 25 -5.64 3.92 3.97
CA GLN A 25 -5.83 4.72 2.76
C GLN A 25 -6.36 6.12 3.16
N PRO A 26 -5.49 7.14 3.26
CA PRO A 26 -5.92 8.49 3.61
C PRO A 26 -6.87 9.10 2.58
N LEU A 27 -7.95 9.71 3.05
CA LEU A 27 -8.89 10.46 2.22
C LEU A 27 -9.19 11.81 2.87
N GLU A 28 -9.52 12.83 2.07
CA GLU A 28 -9.73 14.19 2.60
C GLU A 28 -10.84 14.28 3.66
N ARG A 29 -11.85 13.41 3.57
CA ARG A 29 -12.91 13.33 4.59
C ARG A 29 -12.37 12.98 5.98
N ASP A 30 -11.24 12.29 6.06
CA ASP A 30 -10.64 11.87 7.32
C ASP A 30 -10.07 13.07 8.10
N ALA A 31 -9.95 14.25 7.47
CA ALA A 31 -9.67 15.52 8.14
C ALA A 31 -10.72 15.88 9.22
N GLN A 32 -11.92 15.32 9.13
CA GLN A 32 -12.99 15.51 10.13
C GLN A 32 -12.77 14.68 11.40
N VAL A 33 -11.88 13.70 11.37
CA VAL A 33 -11.57 12.85 12.53
C VAL A 33 -10.65 13.63 13.48
N SER A 34 -11.14 13.86 14.69
CA SER A 34 -10.37 14.58 15.73
C SER A 34 -9.14 13.79 16.18
N GLN A 35 -8.15 14.49 16.73
CA GLN A 35 -6.95 13.86 17.28
C GLN A 35 -7.27 12.82 18.37
N ALA A 36 -8.29 13.06 19.20
CA ALA A 36 -8.73 12.11 20.22
C ALA A 36 -9.31 10.82 19.61
N GLN A 37 -10.06 10.94 18.51
CA GLN A 37 -10.57 9.78 17.76
C GLN A 37 -9.43 9.01 17.10
N TRP A 38 -8.47 9.69 16.47
CA TRP A 38 -7.28 9.04 15.91
C TRP A 38 -6.46 8.28 16.96
N ARG A 39 -6.20 8.91 18.11
CA ARG A 39 -5.49 8.25 19.22
C ARG A 39 -6.23 7.01 19.70
N THR A 40 -7.56 7.09 19.81
CA THR A 40 -8.41 5.96 20.20
C THR A 40 -8.32 4.83 19.18
N LEU A 41 -8.40 5.16 17.89
CA LEU A 41 -8.28 4.20 16.79
C LEU A 41 -6.92 3.47 16.84
N TRP A 42 -5.81 4.20 16.89
CA TRP A 42 -4.47 3.60 16.90
C TRP A 42 -4.21 2.76 18.14
N LYS A 43 -4.68 3.21 19.31
CA LYS A 43 -4.61 2.42 20.54
C LYS A 43 -5.38 1.10 20.39
N ALA A 44 -6.58 1.14 19.81
CA ALA A 44 -7.38 -0.06 19.56
C ALA A 44 -6.71 -1.00 18.55
N SER A 45 -6.08 -0.46 17.49
CA SER A 45 -5.36 -1.26 16.50
C SER A 45 -4.15 -1.99 17.09
N VAL A 46 -3.38 -1.32 17.95
CA VAL A 46 -2.26 -1.95 18.68
C VAL A 46 -2.76 -3.00 19.66
N ALA A 47 -3.86 -2.73 20.38
CA ALA A 47 -4.48 -3.71 21.28
C ALA A 47 -4.99 -4.96 20.55
N GLN A 48 -5.28 -4.87 19.25
CA GLN A 48 -5.66 -5.99 18.38
C GLN A 48 -4.44 -6.70 17.75
N GLY A 49 -3.21 -6.32 18.12
CA GLY A 49 -1.97 -6.96 17.66
C GLY A 49 -1.29 -6.26 16.49
N GLY A 50 -1.80 -5.11 16.03
CA GLY A 50 -1.16 -4.31 14.99
C GLY A 50 0.21 -3.79 15.43
N LYS A 51 1.22 -3.93 14.56
CA LYS A 51 2.59 -3.47 14.81
C LYS A 51 3.08 -2.44 13.80
N THR A 52 2.63 -2.57 12.56
CA THR A 52 3.08 -1.71 11.46
C THR A 52 1.88 -1.11 10.76
N LEU A 53 1.88 0.21 10.60
CA LEU A 53 0.92 0.95 9.79
C LEU A 53 1.53 1.22 8.42
N ILE A 54 0.97 0.61 7.39
CA ILE A 54 1.29 0.85 5.99
C ILE A 54 0.28 1.87 5.45
N VAL A 55 0.72 3.11 5.27
CA VAL A 55 -0.09 4.17 4.68
C VAL A 55 0.04 4.07 3.17
N GLN A 56 -1.07 4.01 2.43
CA GLN A 56 -1.01 3.83 0.97
C GLN A 56 -0.37 5.02 0.26
N TRP A 57 -0.61 6.24 0.71
CA TRP A 57 -0.03 7.46 0.13
C TRP A 57 0.06 8.58 1.15
N SER A 58 1.08 9.43 0.99
CA SER A 58 1.21 10.71 1.71
C SER A 58 0.85 11.92 0.83
N ALA A 59 0.64 11.69 -0.47
CA ALA A 59 0.07 12.64 -1.41
C ALA A 59 -0.73 11.89 -2.49
N TYR A 60 -1.91 12.40 -2.84
CA TYR A 60 -2.81 11.81 -3.82
C TYR A 60 -3.35 12.89 -4.78
N GLY A 61 -2.96 12.82 -6.05
CA GLY A 61 -3.21 13.91 -6.99
C GLY A 61 -2.62 15.23 -6.49
N ASP A 62 -3.46 16.24 -6.33
CA ASP A 62 -3.05 17.55 -5.82
C ASP A 62 -3.16 17.67 -4.29
N SER A 63 -3.66 16.65 -3.61
CA SER A 63 -3.77 16.64 -2.15
C SER A 63 -2.46 16.20 -1.49
N ASP A 64 -1.98 16.99 -0.54
CA ASP A 64 -0.91 16.61 0.40
C ASP A 64 -1.41 16.45 1.85
N PHE A 65 -2.73 16.39 2.03
CA PHE A 65 -3.41 16.22 3.32
C PHE A 65 -3.01 17.25 4.40
N GLY A 66 -2.72 18.48 3.96
CA GLY A 66 -2.30 19.61 4.78
C GLY A 66 -0.80 19.64 5.08
N GLY A 67 -0.02 18.77 4.45
CA GLY A 67 1.44 18.74 4.56
C GLY A 67 1.95 18.38 5.96
N ALA A 68 3.13 18.88 6.31
CA ALA A 68 3.85 18.49 7.53
C ALA A 68 3.12 18.80 8.85
N GLN A 69 2.25 19.82 8.83
CA GLN A 69 1.42 20.22 9.97
C GLN A 69 -0.06 19.84 9.78
N GLY A 70 -0.38 19.15 8.68
CA GLY A 70 -1.70 18.72 8.30
C GLY A 70 -2.24 17.58 9.15
N TRP A 71 -3.52 17.27 8.91
CA TRP A 71 -4.23 16.26 9.69
C TRP A 71 -3.58 14.88 9.56
N LEU A 72 -3.06 14.52 8.38
CA LEU A 72 -2.44 13.22 8.14
C LEU A 72 -1.15 13.10 8.96
N ALA A 73 -0.21 14.03 8.81
CA ALA A 73 1.04 14.03 9.57
C ALA A 73 0.81 13.99 11.09
N ASN A 74 -0.17 14.76 11.59
CA ASN A 74 -0.58 14.74 12.99
C ASN A 74 -1.11 13.36 13.42
N SER A 75 -1.98 12.73 12.62
CA SER A 75 -2.53 11.40 12.91
C SER A 75 -1.44 10.32 12.94
N LEU A 76 -0.41 10.43 12.10
CA LEU A 76 0.69 9.48 12.03
C LEU A 76 1.67 9.63 13.19
N ARG A 77 1.89 10.85 13.70
CA ARG A 77 2.60 11.07 14.97
C ARG A 77 1.89 10.37 16.12
N LEU A 78 0.56 10.49 16.19
CA LEU A 78 -0.25 9.77 17.17
C LEU A 78 -0.15 8.24 17.00
N ALA A 79 -0.12 7.73 15.77
CA ALA A 79 0.05 6.30 15.51
C ALA A 79 1.38 5.79 16.06
N HIS A 80 2.46 6.53 15.80
CA HIS A 80 3.79 6.21 16.32
C HIS A 80 3.85 6.30 17.86
N GLU A 81 3.23 7.31 18.47
CA GLU A 81 3.11 7.42 19.93
C GLU A 81 2.41 6.21 20.56
N GLN A 82 1.51 5.53 19.84
CA GLN A 82 0.86 4.29 20.30
C GLN A 82 1.72 3.04 20.07
N GLY A 83 2.89 3.16 19.43
CA GLY A 83 3.83 2.06 19.20
C GLY A 83 3.79 1.46 17.79
N LEU A 84 3.06 2.05 16.84
CA LEU A 84 3.06 1.58 15.45
C LEU A 84 4.33 2.02 14.72
N GLN A 85 4.96 1.08 14.02
CA GLN A 85 5.96 1.37 12.99
C GLN A 85 5.27 1.97 11.77
N LEU A 86 5.94 2.89 11.07
CA LEU A 86 5.34 3.62 9.95
C LEU A 86 6.03 3.26 8.64
N VAL A 87 5.29 2.56 7.77
CA VAL A 87 5.63 2.45 6.35
C VAL A 87 4.79 3.48 5.61
N LEU A 88 5.42 4.51 5.04
CA LEU A 88 4.69 5.61 4.43
C LEU A 88 4.64 5.50 2.91
N GLY A 89 3.42 5.61 2.41
CA GLY A 89 3.12 5.71 1.00
C GLY A 89 3.70 6.98 0.39
N LEU A 90 4.25 6.85 -0.80
CA LEU A 90 4.78 7.95 -1.58
C LEU A 90 3.65 8.65 -2.35
N TYR A 91 3.99 9.32 -3.45
CA TYR A 91 3.03 10.02 -4.30
C TYR A 91 2.18 9.03 -5.10
N MET A 92 0.87 9.27 -5.17
CA MET A 92 -0.06 8.55 -6.04
C MET A 92 -0.75 9.52 -7.00
N ASP A 93 -0.63 9.29 -8.30
CA ASP A 93 -1.43 9.99 -9.31
C ASP A 93 -2.89 9.52 -9.22
N ALA A 94 -3.82 10.46 -9.07
CA ALA A 94 -5.25 10.17 -9.01
C ALA A 94 -5.77 9.53 -10.32
N ALA A 95 -5.10 9.77 -11.45
CA ALA A 95 -5.44 9.22 -12.75
C ALA A 95 -4.73 7.90 -13.07
N TYR A 96 -3.95 7.31 -12.15
CA TYR A 96 -3.14 6.10 -12.40
C TYR A 96 -3.93 4.98 -13.09
N SER A 97 -5.11 4.63 -12.56
CA SER A 97 -5.93 3.54 -13.11
C SER A 97 -6.37 3.79 -14.54
N GLN A 98 -6.70 5.04 -14.88
CA GLN A 98 -7.05 5.39 -16.26
C GLN A 98 -5.82 5.36 -17.17
N ARG A 99 -4.69 5.93 -16.72
CA ARG A 99 -3.48 6.03 -17.53
C ARG A 99 -2.88 4.67 -17.85
N ILE A 100 -2.89 3.73 -16.90
CA ILE A 100 -2.32 2.40 -17.12
C ILE A 100 -3.12 1.59 -18.15
N ASP A 101 -4.43 1.83 -18.27
CA ASP A 101 -5.31 1.23 -19.29
C ASP A 101 -5.04 1.81 -20.69
N GLU A 102 -4.71 3.10 -20.80
CA GLU A 102 -4.60 3.84 -22.06
C GLU A 102 -3.19 3.76 -22.71
N LEU A 103 -2.14 3.58 -21.92
CA LEU A 103 -0.76 3.71 -22.39
C LEU A 103 -0.21 2.41 -23.02
N ASP A 104 0.50 2.59 -24.13
CA ASP A 104 1.28 1.51 -24.74
C ASP A 104 2.54 1.17 -23.91
N GLY A 105 3.36 0.22 -24.38
CA GLY A 105 4.54 -0.22 -23.60
C GLY A 105 5.55 0.89 -23.32
N ILE A 106 5.80 1.77 -24.30
CA ILE A 106 6.79 2.85 -24.17
C ILE A 106 6.21 3.97 -23.31
N GLY A 107 4.97 4.38 -23.59
CA GLY A 107 4.25 5.40 -22.83
C GLY A 107 4.08 5.02 -21.37
N LEU A 108 3.77 3.75 -21.07
CA LEU A 108 3.64 3.27 -19.71
C LEU A 108 4.96 3.37 -18.95
N MET A 109 6.09 3.01 -19.57
CA MET A 109 7.40 3.09 -18.91
C MET A 109 7.89 4.53 -18.71
N ALA A 110 7.59 5.44 -19.65
CA ALA A 110 7.85 6.86 -19.47
C ALA A 110 6.98 7.47 -18.35
N TYR A 111 5.71 7.05 -18.27
CA TYR A 111 4.80 7.43 -17.21
C TYR A 111 5.31 6.94 -15.85
N TRP A 112 5.66 5.66 -15.73
CA TRP A 112 6.23 5.09 -14.51
C TRP A 112 7.49 5.84 -14.05
N GLN A 113 8.41 6.17 -14.96
CA GLN A 113 9.60 6.95 -14.63
C GLN A 113 9.23 8.29 -13.99
N THR A 114 8.26 9.02 -14.58
CA THR A 114 7.74 10.27 -14.01
C THR A 114 7.15 10.06 -12.60
N GLN A 115 6.37 9.00 -12.40
CA GLN A 115 5.78 8.70 -11.10
C GLN A 115 6.82 8.33 -10.03
N LEU A 116 7.90 7.66 -10.42
CA LEU A 116 9.03 7.37 -9.53
C LEU A 116 9.76 8.65 -9.14
N ASP A 117 9.94 9.60 -10.05
CA ASP A 117 10.57 10.90 -9.73
C ASP A 117 9.68 11.74 -8.79
N ASN A 118 8.35 11.75 -9.01
CA ASN A 118 7.39 12.36 -8.09
C ASN A 118 7.43 11.69 -6.71
N SER A 119 7.53 10.36 -6.68
CA SER A 119 7.64 9.59 -5.43
C SER A 119 8.90 9.93 -4.65
N LEU A 120 10.03 10.17 -5.32
CA LEU A 120 11.26 10.63 -4.68
C LEU A 120 11.16 12.08 -4.17
N ALA A 121 10.47 12.95 -4.91
CA ALA A 121 10.21 14.31 -4.44
C ALA A 121 9.37 14.30 -3.15
N GLN A 122 8.32 13.46 -3.12
CA GLN A 122 7.49 13.28 -1.95
C GLN A 122 8.27 12.65 -0.78
N GLN A 123 9.13 11.66 -1.04
CA GLN A 123 10.01 11.06 -0.04
C GLN A 123 10.88 12.12 0.67
N ARG A 124 11.53 13.00 -0.10
CA ARG A 124 12.34 14.10 0.44
C ARG A 124 11.49 15.06 1.27
N LYS A 125 10.34 15.49 0.75
CA LYS A 125 9.39 16.36 1.47
C LYS A 125 9.00 15.77 2.82
N VAL A 126 8.63 14.48 2.87
CA VAL A 126 8.26 13.80 4.11
C VAL A 126 9.45 13.72 5.07
N ARG A 127 10.63 13.31 4.60
CA ARG A 127 11.83 13.22 5.46
C ARG A 127 12.25 14.54 6.06
N GLU A 128 12.26 15.59 5.26
CA GLU A 128 12.76 16.90 5.67
C GLU A 128 11.76 17.66 6.54
N GLN A 129 10.45 17.50 6.28
CA GLN A 129 9.45 18.40 6.85
C GLN A 129 8.54 17.74 7.88
N TRP A 130 8.16 16.46 7.69
CA TRP A 130 7.09 15.84 8.49
C TRP A 130 7.56 15.33 9.86
N GLN A 131 8.88 15.17 10.05
CA GLN A 131 9.50 14.71 11.31
C GLN A 131 8.88 13.39 11.82
N LEU A 132 8.56 12.48 10.89
CA LEU A 132 8.03 11.16 11.20
C LEU A 132 9.16 10.10 11.21
N PRO A 133 9.14 9.15 12.15
CA PRO A 133 10.06 8.02 12.15
C PRO A 133 9.60 6.97 11.14
N VAL A 134 9.87 7.23 9.87
CA VAL A 134 9.52 6.32 8.76
C VAL A 134 10.47 5.13 8.73
N SER A 135 9.93 3.93 8.94
CA SER A 135 10.66 2.66 8.93
C SER A 135 10.71 1.98 7.54
N GLY A 136 9.87 2.44 6.60
CA GLY A 136 9.86 1.95 5.22
C GLY A 136 9.02 2.85 4.31
N TRP A 137 9.18 2.68 3.00
CA TRP A 137 8.41 3.39 1.99
C TRP A 137 7.44 2.44 1.30
N TYR A 138 6.27 2.92 0.90
CA TYR A 138 5.33 2.15 0.08
C TYR A 138 5.11 2.86 -1.26
N LEU A 139 5.30 2.16 -2.37
CA LEU A 139 4.97 2.67 -3.70
C LEU A 139 3.48 2.38 -3.98
N PRO A 140 2.62 3.40 -4.09
CA PRO A 140 1.17 3.19 -4.19
C PRO A 140 0.69 2.59 -5.51
N MET A 141 1.48 2.73 -6.58
CA MET A 141 1.17 2.19 -7.89
C MET A 141 1.11 0.65 -7.82
N THR A 142 -0.10 0.12 -7.74
CA THR A 142 -0.33 -1.32 -7.62
C THR A 142 -0.09 -1.98 -8.98
N LEU A 143 0.65 -3.08 -8.96
CA LEU A 143 0.97 -3.88 -10.15
C LEU A 143 -0.13 -4.90 -10.43
N ASP A 144 -0.28 -5.28 -11.70
CA ASP A 144 -1.11 -6.42 -12.07
C ASP A 144 -0.56 -7.17 -13.29
N ASP A 145 -0.91 -8.44 -13.37
CA ASP A 145 -0.46 -9.35 -14.42
C ASP A 145 -1.13 -9.08 -15.80
N GLY A 146 -2.13 -8.20 -15.87
CA GLY A 146 -2.74 -7.74 -17.12
C GLY A 146 -1.90 -6.67 -17.79
N HIS A 147 -1.58 -5.59 -17.07
CA HIS A 147 -0.76 -4.50 -17.59
C HIS A 147 0.72 -4.90 -17.74
N PHE A 148 1.19 -5.80 -16.89
CA PHE A 148 2.55 -6.35 -16.93
C PHE A 148 2.61 -7.78 -17.48
N HIS A 149 1.73 -8.10 -18.45
CA HIS A 149 1.69 -9.40 -19.11
C HIS A 149 2.94 -9.72 -19.95
N SER A 150 3.55 -8.73 -20.61
CA SER A 150 4.76 -8.99 -21.43
C SER A 150 6.03 -9.03 -20.58
N ALA A 151 6.96 -9.91 -20.97
CA ALA A 151 8.27 -10.03 -20.30
C ALA A 151 9.06 -8.72 -20.37
N ASP A 152 9.02 -8.03 -21.51
CA ASP A 152 9.74 -6.77 -21.71
C ASP A 152 9.25 -5.66 -20.77
N ARG A 153 7.92 -5.56 -20.56
CA ARG A 153 7.35 -4.59 -19.59
C ARG A 153 7.81 -4.89 -18.18
N ARG A 154 7.81 -6.18 -17.77
CA ARG A 154 8.31 -6.59 -16.45
C ARG A 154 9.79 -6.28 -16.28
N GLN A 155 10.60 -6.52 -17.31
CA GLN A 155 12.04 -6.25 -17.27
C GLN A 155 12.34 -4.74 -17.22
N ALA A 156 11.60 -3.93 -17.97
CA ALA A 156 11.72 -2.47 -17.91
C ALA A 156 11.33 -1.92 -16.53
N LEU A 157 10.21 -2.39 -15.96
CA LEU A 157 9.80 -2.07 -14.59
C LEU A 157 10.86 -2.47 -13.57
N TYR A 158 11.40 -3.68 -13.66
CA TYR A 158 12.45 -4.18 -12.77
C TYR A 158 13.67 -3.24 -12.76
N THR A 159 14.12 -2.79 -13.94
CA THR A 159 15.25 -1.86 -14.05
C THR A 159 14.95 -0.52 -13.40
N GLN A 160 13.76 0.05 -13.63
CA GLN A 160 13.36 1.32 -13.02
C GLN A 160 13.24 1.18 -11.48
N LEU A 161 12.61 0.12 -10.99
CA LEU A 161 12.49 -0.14 -9.55
C LEU A 161 13.85 -0.39 -8.89
N GLN A 162 14.79 -1.06 -9.58
CA GLN A 162 16.15 -1.24 -9.08
C GLN A 162 16.85 0.12 -8.91
N ALA A 163 16.77 0.99 -9.91
CA ALA A 163 17.37 2.32 -9.86
C ALA A 163 16.74 3.19 -8.77
N PHE A 164 15.41 3.13 -8.66
CA PHE A 164 14.65 3.85 -7.63
C PHE A 164 14.99 3.37 -6.22
N ASN A 165 15.00 2.05 -5.98
CA ASN A 165 15.27 1.48 -4.65
C ASN A 165 16.68 1.85 -4.12
N ARG A 166 17.67 1.97 -5.01
CA ARG A 166 19.03 2.43 -4.64
C ARG A 166 19.08 3.88 -4.13
N ARG A 167 18.06 4.70 -4.40
CA ARG A 167 17.98 6.10 -3.99
C ARG A 167 17.21 6.29 -2.68
N LEU A 168 16.55 5.25 -2.17
CA LEU A 168 15.78 5.31 -0.93
C LEU A 168 16.65 5.02 0.28
N ASP A 169 16.26 5.59 1.42
CA ASP A 169 16.95 5.48 2.71
C ASP A 169 16.34 4.43 3.64
N ALA A 170 15.29 3.74 3.20
CA ALA A 170 14.58 2.71 3.95
C ALA A 170 13.99 1.66 2.99
N PRO A 171 13.63 0.45 3.48
CA PRO A 171 13.05 -0.61 2.65
C PRO A 171 11.81 -0.16 1.89
N LEU A 172 11.69 -0.61 0.64
CA LEU A 172 10.56 -0.30 -0.23
C LEU A 172 9.55 -1.45 -0.27
N HIS A 173 8.28 -1.11 -0.08
CA HIS A 173 7.13 -1.98 -0.15
C HIS A 173 6.38 -1.70 -1.46
N ILE A 174 5.94 -2.76 -2.14
CA ILE A 174 5.10 -2.67 -3.34
C ILE A 174 3.96 -3.68 -3.23
N SER A 175 2.86 -3.47 -3.93
CA SER A 175 1.80 -4.48 -4.00
C SER A 175 1.40 -4.83 -5.43
N ALA A 176 0.91 -6.05 -5.59
CA ALA A 176 0.41 -6.58 -6.85
C ALA A 176 -0.90 -7.37 -6.64
N PHE A 177 -1.74 -7.43 -7.67
CA PHE A 177 -2.86 -8.38 -7.74
C PHE A 177 -2.82 -9.16 -9.05
N SER A 178 -3.63 -10.21 -9.15
CA SER A 178 -3.71 -11.05 -10.35
C SER A 178 -5.11 -11.00 -10.98
N THR A 179 -5.13 -11.06 -12.30
CA THR A 179 -6.31 -10.98 -13.19
C THR A 179 -6.49 -12.23 -14.05
N GLY A 180 -5.58 -13.21 -13.95
CA GLY A 180 -5.67 -14.45 -14.75
C GLY A 180 -4.86 -14.39 -16.04
N ARG A 181 -4.05 -13.35 -16.22
CA ARG A 181 -3.32 -13.09 -17.48
C ARG A 181 -1.96 -13.78 -17.51
N LEU A 182 -1.31 -13.93 -16.36
CA LEU A 182 -0.16 -14.81 -16.19
C LEU A 182 -0.59 -16.09 -15.49
N SER A 183 0.00 -17.23 -15.82
CA SER A 183 -0.22 -18.44 -15.02
C SER A 183 0.33 -18.25 -13.59
N PRO A 184 -0.21 -18.95 -12.58
CA PRO A 184 0.27 -18.85 -11.19
C PRO A 184 1.78 -18.94 -11.05
N ALA A 185 2.41 -19.91 -11.72
CA ALA A 185 3.87 -20.10 -11.68
C ALA A 185 4.64 -18.93 -12.31
N VAL A 186 4.14 -18.32 -13.38
CA VAL A 186 4.80 -17.17 -14.02
C VAL A 186 4.62 -15.91 -13.16
N ASN A 187 3.45 -15.71 -12.57
CA ASN A 187 3.20 -14.63 -11.61
C ASN A 187 4.12 -14.75 -10.38
N ALA A 188 4.20 -15.95 -9.78
CA ALA A 188 5.06 -16.22 -8.64
C ALA A 188 6.54 -15.88 -8.91
N ARG A 189 7.09 -16.35 -10.03
CA ARG A 189 8.47 -16.05 -10.44
C ARG A 189 8.70 -14.56 -10.67
N TRP A 190 7.71 -13.86 -11.21
CA TRP A 190 7.81 -12.41 -11.38
C TRP A 190 7.84 -11.69 -10.03
N LEU A 191 6.96 -12.04 -9.09
CA LEU A 191 6.96 -11.43 -7.76
C LEU A 191 8.24 -11.74 -6.99
N GLU A 192 8.79 -12.96 -7.13
CA GLU A 192 10.09 -13.34 -6.57
C GLU A 192 11.23 -12.51 -7.18
N GLN A 193 11.21 -12.28 -8.50
CA GLN A 193 12.15 -11.41 -9.18
C GLN A 193 12.08 -9.97 -8.63
N LEU A 194 10.88 -9.44 -8.36
CA LEU A 194 10.75 -8.13 -7.71
C LEU A 194 11.32 -8.16 -6.27
N ALA A 195 11.04 -9.22 -5.51
CA ALA A 195 11.57 -9.38 -4.16
C ALA A 195 13.11 -9.48 -4.12
N SER A 196 13.75 -9.99 -5.18
CA SER A 196 15.22 -10.06 -5.29
C SER A 196 15.91 -8.68 -5.32
N LEU A 197 15.14 -7.59 -5.54
CA LEU A 197 15.60 -6.22 -5.37
C LEU A 197 15.60 -5.75 -3.91
N LYS A 198 15.37 -6.67 -2.95
CA LYS A 198 15.17 -6.41 -1.52
C LYS A 198 13.92 -5.55 -1.24
N LEU A 199 12.88 -5.77 -2.05
CA LEU A 199 11.56 -5.15 -1.86
C LEU A 199 10.71 -6.05 -0.96
N GLN A 200 9.89 -5.45 -0.11
CA GLN A 200 8.78 -6.16 0.51
C GLN A 200 7.60 -6.19 -0.47
N VAL A 201 7.35 -7.35 -1.06
CA VAL A 201 6.29 -7.52 -2.06
C VAL A 201 5.04 -8.07 -1.40
N TRP A 202 3.90 -7.42 -1.64
CA TRP A 202 2.59 -7.84 -1.14
C TRP A 202 1.70 -8.30 -2.29
N TRP A 203 1.17 -9.50 -2.21
CA TRP A 203 0.13 -9.97 -3.12
C TRP A 203 -1.25 -9.75 -2.49
N GLN A 204 -2.10 -9.01 -3.18
CA GLN A 204 -3.47 -8.76 -2.78
C GLN A 204 -4.34 -9.95 -3.20
N ASP A 205 -4.93 -10.63 -2.23
CA ASP A 205 -5.59 -11.92 -2.45
C ASP A 205 -6.87 -11.86 -3.28
N GLY A 206 -7.41 -10.65 -3.49
CA GLY A 206 -8.66 -10.46 -4.23
C GLY A 206 -9.86 -11.11 -3.53
N ALA A 207 -9.76 -11.48 -2.24
CA ALA A 207 -10.90 -11.98 -1.49
C ALA A 207 -12.01 -10.93 -1.42
N GLY A 208 -13.21 -11.31 -1.83
CA GLY A 208 -14.34 -10.38 -2.00
C GLY A 208 -14.40 -9.69 -3.37
N SER A 209 -13.42 -9.90 -4.26
CA SER A 209 -13.49 -9.49 -5.67
C SER A 209 -14.03 -10.61 -6.56
N THR A 210 -14.65 -10.25 -7.69
CA THR A 210 -15.10 -11.20 -8.73
C THR A 210 -14.07 -11.39 -9.85
N ARG A 211 -12.82 -10.91 -9.67
CA ARG A 211 -11.78 -10.92 -10.71
C ARG A 211 -11.28 -12.33 -11.03
N LEU A 212 -11.13 -13.17 -10.01
CA LEU A 212 -10.68 -14.56 -10.14
C LEU A 212 -11.70 -15.50 -9.50
N ALA A 213 -12.01 -16.61 -10.17
CA ALA A 213 -12.77 -17.69 -9.56
C ALA A 213 -12.00 -18.26 -8.35
N PRO A 214 -12.68 -18.73 -7.28
CA PRO A 214 -12.01 -19.19 -6.06
C PRO A 214 -10.92 -20.24 -6.28
N LEU A 215 -11.17 -21.20 -7.17
CA LEU A 215 -10.19 -22.25 -7.52
C LEU A 215 -8.94 -21.66 -8.21
N VAL A 216 -9.14 -20.69 -9.12
CA VAL A 216 -8.03 -20.02 -9.80
C VAL A 216 -7.21 -19.21 -8.80
N ARG A 217 -7.87 -18.46 -7.91
CA ARG A 217 -7.21 -17.71 -6.83
C ARG A 217 -6.38 -18.64 -5.93
N GLN A 218 -6.90 -19.82 -5.58
CA GLN A 218 -6.15 -20.80 -4.79
C GLN A 218 -4.86 -21.22 -5.51
N GLY A 219 -4.91 -21.44 -6.82
CA GLY A 219 -3.72 -21.75 -7.61
C GLY A 219 -2.64 -20.65 -7.54
N TYR A 220 -3.02 -19.36 -7.48
CA TYR A 220 -2.07 -18.27 -7.24
C TYR A 220 -1.47 -18.33 -5.83
N LEU A 221 -2.32 -18.48 -4.81
CA LEU A 221 -1.88 -18.61 -3.41
C LEU A 221 -0.87 -19.75 -3.23
N ASP A 222 -1.17 -20.93 -3.77
CA ASP A 222 -0.33 -22.13 -3.66
C ASP A 222 1.03 -21.97 -4.37
N ALA A 223 1.10 -21.10 -5.37
CA ALA A 223 2.32 -20.84 -6.12
C ALA A 223 3.19 -19.74 -5.52
N LEU A 224 2.68 -18.95 -4.56
CA LEU A 224 3.43 -17.83 -3.99
C LEU A 224 4.64 -18.34 -3.18
N PRO A 225 5.84 -17.78 -3.40
CA PRO A 225 6.98 -18.00 -2.50
C PRO A 225 6.71 -17.39 -1.12
N ASP A 226 7.32 -17.97 -0.08
CA ASP A 226 7.24 -17.48 1.31
C ASP A 226 7.72 -16.04 1.50
N SER A 227 8.54 -15.53 0.56
CA SER A 227 9.03 -14.15 0.56
C SER A 227 7.95 -13.11 0.22
N ILE A 228 6.80 -13.55 -0.29
CA ILE A 228 5.69 -12.68 -0.70
C ILE A 228 4.65 -12.63 0.41
N GLY A 229 4.42 -11.44 0.95
CA GLY A 229 3.35 -11.22 1.92
C GLY A 229 1.98 -11.30 1.25
N ILE A 230 0.97 -11.80 1.96
CA ILE A 230 -0.42 -11.87 1.48
C ILE A 230 -1.24 -10.83 2.23
N VAL A 231 -2.01 -10.02 1.51
CA VAL A 231 -2.88 -9.00 2.12
C VAL A 231 -4.31 -9.15 1.59
N PRO A 232 -5.34 -9.02 2.45
CA PRO A 232 -6.72 -9.04 2.02
C PRO A 232 -7.03 -7.88 1.07
N ALA A 233 -7.78 -8.14 0.00
CA ALA A 233 -8.33 -7.06 -0.80
C ALA A 233 -9.39 -6.26 -0.02
N GLY A 234 -9.05 -5.04 0.41
CA GLY A 234 -10.05 -3.98 0.64
C GLY A 234 -10.78 -3.94 1.98
N SER A 235 -10.13 -4.15 3.13
CA SER A 235 -10.71 -3.75 4.43
C SER A 235 -10.17 -2.38 4.86
N PRO A 236 -10.96 -1.29 4.81
CA PRO A 236 -10.51 0.02 5.27
C PRO A 236 -10.41 0.06 6.80
N LEU A 237 -9.32 0.64 7.33
CA LEU A 237 -9.14 0.83 8.79
C LEU A 237 -10.10 1.87 9.39
N VAL A 238 -10.63 2.78 8.57
CA VAL A 238 -11.62 3.78 8.99
C VAL A 238 -12.99 3.34 8.45
N PRO A 239 -14.02 3.18 9.31
CA PRO A 239 -15.37 2.87 8.86
C PRO A 239 -15.89 3.94 7.87
N ARG A 240 -16.56 3.49 6.81
CA ARG A 240 -17.21 4.37 5.83
C ARG A 240 -18.67 4.61 6.19
#